data_AF-A0A7X8LI43-F1
#
_entry.id   AF-A0A7X8LI43-F1
#
_cell.length_a   1.000
_cell.length_b   1.000
_cell.length_c   1.000
_cell.angle_alpha   90.00
_cell.angle_beta   90.00
_cell.angle_gamma   90.00
#
_symmetry.space_group_name_H-M   'P 1'
#
loop_
_entity.id
_entity.type
_entity.pdbx_description
1 polymer ?
#
loop_
_entity_poly.entity_id
_entity_poly.type
_entity_poly.pdbx_seq_one_letter_code
_entity_poly.pdbx_strand_id
1 'polypeptide(L)'
;MINVSAFALRDCDFVGNYFMNRTGGAYGGALHVLNSSGVVSNTFFRSNTVIGSYSVGYGGAINVTGGSVALRDITLIANNSYGQWASETRWYGCGGGISFNGGSHSLSNAVLFLNETQRHIQLTATEGGGIYVFNNASVAISHATIAGHSSDGLYVAAGNVTLRNSILANNYPNIGGGGTVTVSHSLVSDGTGGESPDILSGDPLFDEEWFYLTPESPCLNSGLGTVAAAGLTGYTVSTNGAAELAGTTVSMGYHYPPGTVLTP
;
A
#
# COMPACT_ATOMS: atom_id res chain seq x y z
N MET A 1 -23.89 13.29 -1.09
CA MET A 1 -22.41 13.38 -0.95
C MET A 1 -21.95 14.59 -1.71
N ILE A 2 -21.06 15.40 -1.12
CA ILE A 2 -20.44 16.55 -1.76
C ILE A 2 -19.08 16.09 -2.26
N ASN A 3 -18.84 16.20 -3.57
CA ASN A 3 -17.53 15.93 -4.15
C ASN A 3 -16.60 17.09 -3.80
N VAL A 4 -15.40 16.79 -3.32
CA VAL A 4 -14.42 17.81 -2.96
C VAL A 4 -13.29 17.80 -3.99
N SER A 5 -13.02 18.93 -4.63
CA SER A 5 -12.00 19.02 -5.68
C SER A 5 -10.59 19.28 -5.16
N ALA A 6 -10.41 19.62 -3.88
CA ALA A 6 -9.10 19.88 -3.28
C ALA A 6 -9.11 19.73 -1.75
N PHE A 7 -9.25 18.50 -1.24
CA PHE A 7 -9.06 18.27 0.20
C PHE A 7 -7.58 18.10 0.54
N ALA A 8 -7.23 18.36 1.81
CA ALA A 8 -5.93 18.01 2.35
C ALA A 8 -6.09 17.40 3.74
N LEU A 9 -5.55 16.21 3.95
CA LEU A 9 -5.33 15.60 5.26
C LEU A 9 -3.82 15.51 5.48
N ARG A 10 -3.33 16.09 6.57
CA ARG A 10 -1.91 16.07 6.91
C ARG A 10 -1.71 15.89 8.39
N ASP A 11 -0.65 15.19 8.77
CA ASP A 11 -0.20 15.10 10.15
C ASP A 11 -1.28 14.50 11.07
N CYS A 12 -1.98 13.48 10.56
CA CYS A 12 -3.09 12.83 11.25
C CYS A 12 -2.74 11.40 11.66
N ASP A 13 -3.38 10.93 12.74
CA ASP A 13 -3.37 9.54 13.17
C ASP A 13 -4.79 8.98 13.20
N PHE A 14 -5.05 7.99 12.35
CA PHE A 14 -6.29 7.22 12.32
C PHE A 14 -6.03 5.84 12.91
N VAL A 15 -6.38 5.67 14.19
CA VAL A 15 -6.06 4.45 14.95
C VAL A 15 -7.34 3.79 15.47
N GLY A 16 -7.53 2.51 15.18
CA GLY A 16 -8.60 1.71 15.76
C GLY A 16 -10.01 2.09 15.29
N ASN A 17 -10.14 2.78 14.15
CA ASN A 17 -11.46 3.11 13.63
C ASN A 17 -12.16 1.85 13.13
N TYR A 18 -13.46 1.76 13.38
CA TYR A 18 -14.27 0.60 13.04
C TYR A 18 -15.53 1.04 12.30
N PHE A 19 -15.71 0.55 11.08
CA PHE A 19 -16.93 0.76 10.31
C PHE A 19 -17.54 -0.56 9.88
N MET A 20 -18.84 -0.73 10.12
CA MET A 20 -19.61 -1.89 9.68
C MET A 20 -20.89 -1.43 8.97
N ASN A 21 -21.04 -1.80 7.70
CA ASN A 21 -22.32 -1.69 7.02
C ASN A 21 -23.08 -3.00 7.19
N ARG A 22 -24.21 -2.98 7.90
CA ARG A 22 -25.01 -4.19 8.18
C ARG A 22 -25.87 -4.65 7.03
N THR A 23 -25.95 -3.93 5.92
CA THR A 23 -26.90 -4.22 4.83
C THR A 23 -26.27 -4.24 3.45
N GLY A 24 -24.95 -4.04 3.35
CA GLY A 24 -24.25 -4.04 2.07
C GLY A 24 -22.76 -3.72 2.18
N GLY A 25 -22.20 -3.22 1.09
CA GLY A 25 -20.77 -2.92 0.97
C GLY A 25 -20.32 -1.85 1.96
N ALA A 26 -19.08 -1.98 2.43
CA ALA A 26 -18.46 -1.02 3.33
C ALA A 26 -17.14 -0.50 2.75
N TYR A 27 -16.81 0.75 3.03
CA TYR A 27 -15.73 1.47 2.36
C TYR A 27 -14.93 2.25 3.40
N GLY A 28 -13.63 1.95 3.53
CA GLY A 28 -12.70 2.71 4.38
C GLY A 28 -13.02 2.61 5.86
N GLY A 29 -12.28 1.81 6.63
CA GLY A 29 -12.47 1.78 8.09
C GLY A 29 -12.15 3.12 8.77
N ALA A 30 -11.27 3.93 8.15
CA ALA A 30 -10.92 5.27 8.59
C ALA A 30 -11.30 6.35 7.59
N LEU A 31 -11.01 6.13 6.30
CA LEU A 31 -11.17 7.15 5.26
C LEU A 31 -11.82 6.55 4.01
N HIS A 32 -12.95 7.11 3.61
CA HIS A 32 -13.55 6.87 2.31
C HIS A 32 -13.57 8.16 1.49
N VAL A 33 -12.91 8.14 0.34
CA VAL A 33 -12.88 9.26 -0.61
C VAL A 33 -13.71 8.88 -1.84
N LEU A 34 -14.81 9.60 -2.08
CA LEU A 34 -15.68 9.38 -3.25
C LEU A 34 -15.61 10.54 -4.23
N ASN A 35 -15.26 10.24 -5.48
CA ASN A 35 -15.25 11.16 -6.64
C ASN A 35 -14.63 12.53 -6.33
N SER A 36 -13.54 12.50 -5.57
CA SER A 36 -12.90 13.68 -5.00
C SER A 36 -11.41 13.68 -5.33
N SER A 37 -10.81 14.86 -5.27
CA SER A 37 -9.38 15.04 -5.43
C SER A 37 -8.75 15.77 -4.27
N GLY A 38 -7.52 15.37 -3.94
CA GLY A 38 -6.84 15.89 -2.76
C GLY A 38 -5.55 15.16 -2.43
N VAL A 39 -4.95 15.56 -1.32
CA VAL A 39 -3.71 15.00 -0.80
C VAL A 39 -3.93 14.44 0.59
N VAL A 40 -3.42 13.24 0.84
CA VAL A 40 -3.21 12.72 2.19
C VAL A 40 -1.70 12.59 2.37
N SER A 41 -1.14 13.25 3.38
CA SER A 41 0.31 13.18 3.59
C SER A 41 0.74 13.15 5.04
N ASN A 42 1.89 12.52 5.33
CA ASN A 42 2.42 12.39 6.69
C ASN A 42 1.35 11.90 7.66
N THR A 43 0.74 10.76 7.36
CA THR A 43 -0.46 10.28 8.06
C THR A 43 -0.34 8.80 8.37
N PHE A 44 -0.73 8.43 9.58
CA PHE A 44 -0.70 7.06 10.07
C PHE A 44 -2.10 6.46 10.09
N PHE A 45 -2.24 5.26 9.56
CA PHE A 45 -3.46 4.46 9.61
C PHE A 45 -3.15 3.11 10.24
N ARG A 46 -3.59 2.89 11.48
CA ARG A 46 -3.32 1.65 12.19
C ARG A 46 -4.55 0.99 12.78
N SER A 47 -4.61 -0.33 12.61
CA SER A 47 -5.64 -1.15 13.25
C SER A 47 -7.07 -0.70 12.93
N ASN A 48 -7.28 -0.07 11.77
CA ASN A 48 -8.61 0.29 11.30
C ASN A 48 -9.28 -0.93 10.68
N THR A 49 -10.60 -1.01 10.83
CA THR A 49 -11.38 -2.16 10.39
C THR A 49 -12.60 -1.73 9.60
N VAL A 50 -12.79 -2.34 8.44
CA VAL A 50 -14.02 -2.19 7.63
C VAL A 50 -14.72 -3.54 7.48
N ILE A 51 -16.04 -3.56 7.69
CA ILE A 51 -16.86 -4.77 7.55
C ILE A 51 -18.08 -4.49 6.65
N GLY A 52 -18.09 -5.10 5.46
CA GLY A 52 -19.28 -5.17 4.62
C GLY A 52 -20.12 -6.37 5.03
N SER A 53 -21.31 -6.16 5.59
CA SER A 53 -22.25 -7.26 5.86
C SER A 53 -23.10 -7.51 4.63
N TYR A 54 -23.28 -8.77 4.26
CA TYR A 54 -23.94 -9.19 3.04
C TYR A 54 -23.23 -8.72 1.75
N SER A 55 -21.97 -8.28 1.85
CA SER A 55 -21.20 -7.74 0.74
C SER A 55 -19.70 -7.63 1.08
N VAL A 56 -18.95 -6.92 0.24
CA VAL A 56 -17.50 -6.73 0.34
C VAL A 56 -17.17 -5.55 1.28
N GLY A 57 -16.12 -5.72 2.08
CA GLY A 57 -15.45 -4.61 2.76
C GLY A 57 -14.24 -4.17 1.94
N TYR A 58 -14.21 -2.91 1.52
CA TYR A 58 -13.14 -2.34 0.70
C TYR A 58 -12.28 -1.38 1.52
N GLY A 59 -10.96 -1.61 1.56
CA GLY A 59 -10.03 -0.68 2.18
C GLY A 59 -10.13 -0.69 3.70
N GLY A 60 -9.39 -1.57 4.37
CA GLY A 60 -9.46 -1.66 5.84
C GLY A 60 -9.15 -0.34 6.52
N ALA A 61 -8.18 0.43 6.01
CA ALA A 61 -8.03 1.84 6.36
C ALA A 61 -8.72 2.77 5.35
N ILE A 62 -8.33 2.67 4.08
CA ILE A 62 -8.65 3.66 3.06
C ILE A 62 -9.39 3.02 1.89
N ASN A 63 -10.52 3.58 1.51
CA ASN A 63 -11.12 3.34 0.20
C ASN A 63 -11.13 4.63 -0.62
N VAL A 64 -10.69 4.54 -1.87
CA VAL A 64 -10.80 5.62 -2.85
C VAL A 64 -11.64 5.13 -4.02
N THR A 65 -12.77 5.79 -4.26
CA THR A 65 -13.68 5.50 -5.37
C THR A 65 -13.74 6.68 -6.33
N GLY A 66 -13.12 6.54 -7.50
CA GLY A 66 -13.01 7.59 -8.51
C GLY A 66 -12.17 8.79 -8.06
N GLY A 67 -12.14 9.84 -8.89
CA GLY A 67 -11.39 11.07 -8.60
C GLY A 67 -9.88 10.93 -8.79
N SER A 68 -9.12 11.74 -8.06
CA SER A 68 -7.65 11.74 -8.12
C SER A 68 -7.00 12.14 -6.80
N VAL A 69 -6.37 11.16 -6.15
CA VAL A 69 -5.84 11.31 -4.79
C VAL A 69 -4.35 11.02 -4.81
N ALA A 70 -3.57 11.94 -4.26
CA ALA A 70 -2.17 11.72 -3.99
C ALA A 70 -1.98 11.36 -2.52
N LEU A 71 -1.47 10.16 -2.28
CA LEU A 71 -1.11 9.68 -0.95
C LEU A 71 0.41 9.67 -0.86
N ARG A 72 0.96 10.38 0.13
CA ARG A 72 2.41 10.53 0.26
C ARG A 72 2.88 10.46 1.70
N ASP A 73 4.01 9.81 1.98
CA ASP A 73 4.53 9.73 3.36
C ASP A 73 3.46 9.13 4.30
N ILE A 74 2.88 8.01 3.90
CA ILE A 74 1.81 7.35 4.68
C ILE A 74 2.24 6.00 5.21
N THR A 75 1.69 5.65 6.35
CA THR A 75 1.93 4.36 6.99
C THR A 75 0.62 3.65 7.23
N LEU A 76 0.45 2.44 6.69
CA LEU A 76 -0.74 1.61 6.91
C LEU A 76 -0.31 0.30 7.58
N ILE A 77 -0.66 0.15 8.85
CA ILE A 77 -0.25 -1.02 9.64
C ILE A 77 -1.45 -1.75 10.23
N ALA A 78 -1.50 -3.07 10.07
CA ALA A 78 -2.46 -3.94 10.74
C ALA A 78 -3.94 -3.54 10.53
N ASN A 79 -4.27 -2.96 9.38
CA ASN A 79 -5.64 -2.63 9.02
C ASN A 79 -6.33 -3.85 8.41
N ASN A 80 -7.65 -3.95 8.60
CA ASN A 80 -8.40 -5.15 8.28
C ASN A 80 -9.63 -4.83 7.44
N SER A 81 -9.86 -5.63 6.40
CA SER A 81 -11.11 -5.61 5.65
C SER A 81 -11.82 -6.96 5.69
N TYR A 82 -13.13 -6.92 5.87
CA TYR A 82 -13.97 -8.10 6.05
C TYR A 82 -15.21 -8.04 5.15
N GLY A 83 -15.57 -9.19 4.58
CA GLY A 83 -16.93 -9.46 4.10
C GLY A 83 -17.63 -10.44 5.04
N GLN A 84 -18.82 -10.10 5.56
CA GLN A 84 -19.55 -10.88 6.57
C GLN A 84 -20.96 -11.32 6.13
N TRP A 85 -21.32 -12.57 6.43
CA TRP A 85 -22.59 -13.36 6.33
C TRP A 85 -23.96 -12.77 5.85
N ALA A 86 -24.72 -13.57 5.03
CA ALA A 86 -26.20 -13.91 5.07
C ALA A 86 -26.49 -15.39 4.85
N SER A 87 -25.92 -15.94 3.80
CA SER A 87 -26.25 -17.25 3.25
C SER A 87 -25.40 -17.42 1.99
N GLU A 88 -24.67 -18.53 1.90
CA GLU A 88 -24.11 -19.19 0.70
C GLU A 88 -23.37 -18.35 -0.38
N THR A 89 -23.22 -17.04 -0.18
CA THR A 89 -22.71 -16.11 -1.20
C THR A 89 -21.33 -15.59 -0.81
N ARG A 90 -20.46 -15.49 -1.82
CA ARG A 90 -19.01 -15.28 -1.73
C ARG A 90 -18.66 -13.84 -1.33
N TRP A 91 -18.64 -13.52 -0.05
CA TRP A 91 -18.19 -12.21 0.43
C TRP A 91 -16.82 -12.30 1.10
N TYR A 92 -15.96 -11.33 0.81
CA TYR A 92 -14.57 -11.28 1.26
C TYR A 92 -14.14 -9.82 1.48
N GLY A 93 -13.07 -9.60 2.24
CA GLY A 93 -12.39 -8.31 2.29
C GLY A 93 -11.52 -8.07 1.06
N CYS A 94 -11.38 -6.81 0.65
CA CYS A 94 -10.54 -6.37 -0.45
C CYS A 94 -9.70 -5.17 -0.01
N GLY A 95 -8.37 -5.23 -0.17
CA GLY A 95 -7.50 -4.12 0.18
C GLY A 95 -7.45 -3.92 1.69
N GLY A 96 -6.83 -4.86 2.42
CA GLY A 96 -6.72 -4.76 3.89
C GLY A 96 -6.16 -3.42 4.35
N GLY A 97 -5.17 -2.88 3.64
CA GLY A 97 -4.71 -1.51 3.83
C GLY A 97 -5.60 -0.53 3.07
N ILE A 98 -5.52 -0.62 1.75
CA ILE A 98 -6.15 0.34 0.84
C ILE A 98 -6.79 -0.33 -0.37
N SER A 99 -7.89 0.25 -0.85
CA SER A 99 -8.51 -0.11 -2.13
C SER A 99 -8.71 1.11 -3.04
N PHE A 100 -8.45 0.91 -4.33
CA PHE A 100 -8.67 1.89 -5.40
C PHE A 100 -9.72 1.36 -6.40
N ASN A 101 -10.81 2.11 -6.55
CA ASN A 101 -11.98 1.77 -7.33
C ASN A 101 -12.22 2.82 -8.42
N GLY A 102 -11.69 2.60 -9.62
CA GLY A 102 -11.62 3.63 -10.67
C GLY A 102 -10.75 4.84 -10.30
N GLY A 103 -10.70 5.86 -11.17
CA GLY A 103 -9.92 7.09 -10.94
C GLY A 103 -8.43 6.98 -11.27
N SER A 104 -7.68 8.06 -11.00
CA SER A 104 -6.23 8.13 -11.22
C SER A 104 -5.51 8.64 -9.97
N HIS A 105 -4.66 7.80 -9.38
CA HIS A 105 -4.12 8.00 -8.03
C HIS A 105 -2.61 7.82 -8.00
N SER A 106 -1.98 8.36 -6.96
CA SER A 106 -0.57 8.11 -6.68
C SER A 106 -0.36 7.71 -5.23
N LEU A 107 0.53 6.76 -5.01
CA LEU A 107 1.02 6.35 -3.70
C LEU A 107 2.55 6.49 -3.71
N SER A 108 3.10 7.41 -2.95
CA SER A 108 4.54 7.67 -2.95
C SER A 108 5.11 7.69 -1.54
N ASN A 109 6.26 7.07 -1.33
CA ASN A 109 6.90 6.98 -0.02
C ASN A 109 5.93 6.46 1.04
N ALA A 110 5.57 5.18 0.95
CA ALA A 110 4.59 4.58 1.83
C ALA A 110 5.05 3.23 2.37
N VAL A 111 4.67 2.92 3.61
CA VAL A 111 4.84 1.58 4.18
C VAL A 111 3.49 0.94 4.47
N LEU A 112 3.28 -0.25 3.94
CA LEU A 112 2.09 -1.07 4.14
C LEU A 112 2.55 -2.39 4.76
N PHE A 113 2.08 -2.68 5.97
CA PHE A 113 2.54 -3.84 6.73
C PHE A 113 1.43 -4.50 7.53
N LEU A 114 1.39 -5.84 7.54
CA LEU A 114 0.43 -6.66 8.30
C LEU A 114 -1.04 -6.30 8.03
N ASN A 115 -1.35 -5.62 6.94
CA ASN A 115 -2.73 -5.37 6.57
C ASN A 115 -3.35 -6.67 6.06
N GLU A 116 -4.58 -6.96 6.49
CA GLU A 116 -5.24 -8.22 6.23
C GLU A 116 -6.57 -8.04 5.52
N THR A 117 -6.84 -8.96 4.60
CA THR A 117 -8.20 -9.24 4.16
C THR A 117 -8.64 -10.52 4.84
N GLN A 118 -9.81 -10.50 5.48
CA GLN A 118 -10.36 -11.66 6.14
C GLN A 118 -11.63 -12.13 5.45
N ARG A 119 -11.84 -13.44 5.53
CA ARG A 119 -12.94 -14.15 4.87
C ARG A 119 -13.85 -14.81 5.89
N HIS A 120 -15.04 -15.13 5.45
CA HIS A 120 -15.92 -16.06 6.15
C HIS A 120 -15.94 -17.42 5.41
N ILE A 121 -15.18 -18.41 5.93
CA ILE A 121 -15.09 -19.87 5.63
C ILE A 121 -15.08 -20.35 4.15
N GLN A 122 -14.16 -21.30 3.85
CA GLN A 122 -14.12 -22.22 2.69
C GLN A 122 -13.75 -21.70 1.28
N LEU A 123 -12.96 -20.63 1.11
CA LEU A 123 -12.41 -20.26 -0.20
C LEU A 123 -10.92 -19.86 -0.12
N THR A 124 -10.19 -20.05 -1.22
CA THR A 124 -8.71 -19.96 -1.28
C THR A 124 -8.10 -18.61 -1.68
N ALA A 125 -8.75 -17.75 -2.48
CA ALA A 125 -8.21 -16.41 -2.84
C ALA A 125 -8.79 -15.20 -2.05
N THR A 126 -8.12 -14.73 -1.00
CA THR A 126 -8.24 -13.34 -0.52
C THR A 126 -7.64 -12.39 -1.56
N GLU A 127 -8.08 -11.13 -1.64
CA GLU A 127 -7.64 -10.21 -2.70
C GLU A 127 -7.01 -8.94 -2.12
N GLY A 128 -5.68 -8.86 -2.16
CA GLY A 128 -4.95 -7.63 -1.80
C GLY A 128 -4.95 -7.34 -0.30
N GLY A 129 -4.08 -7.99 0.45
CA GLY A 129 -3.87 -7.71 1.87
C GLY A 129 -3.34 -6.30 2.07
N GLY A 130 -2.36 -5.90 1.26
CA GLY A 130 -1.88 -4.53 1.19
C GLY A 130 -2.84 -3.64 0.38
N ILE A 131 -2.86 -3.85 -0.93
CA ILE A 131 -3.51 -2.98 -1.91
C ILE A 131 -4.43 -3.80 -2.83
N TYR A 132 -5.65 -3.29 -3.05
CA TYR A 132 -6.58 -3.81 -4.05
C TYR A 132 -6.94 -2.75 -5.11
N VAL A 133 -6.77 -3.07 -6.39
CA VAL A 133 -7.03 -2.15 -7.52
C VAL A 133 -8.05 -2.77 -8.46
N PHE A 134 -9.15 -2.05 -8.73
CA PHE A 134 -10.24 -2.53 -9.57
C PHE A 134 -10.98 -1.41 -10.30
N ASN A 135 -11.95 -1.80 -11.16
CA ASN A 135 -12.79 -0.90 -11.95
C ASN A 135 -11.99 0.14 -12.77
N ASN A 136 -10.92 -0.32 -13.42
CA ASN A 136 -10.06 0.49 -14.28
C ASN A 136 -9.37 1.67 -13.56
N ALA A 137 -9.11 1.54 -12.26
CA ALA A 137 -8.23 2.47 -11.56
C ALA A 137 -6.83 2.50 -12.20
N SER A 138 -6.24 3.70 -12.27
CA SER A 138 -4.86 3.91 -12.65
C SER A 138 -4.08 4.37 -11.44
N VAL A 139 -3.07 3.60 -11.01
CA VAL A 139 -2.32 3.89 -9.78
C VAL A 139 -0.82 3.90 -10.05
N ALA A 140 -0.16 5.02 -9.74
CA ALA A 140 1.29 5.11 -9.75
C ALA A 140 1.84 4.92 -8.32
N ILE A 141 2.59 3.85 -8.10
CA ILE A 141 3.21 3.49 -6.82
C ILE A 141 4.71 3.71 -6.91
N SER A 142 5.28 4.47 -5.98
CA SER A 142 6.74 4.68 -5.92
C SER A 142 7.30 4.76 -4.51
N HIS A 143 8.53 4.27 -4.30
CA HIS A 143 9.21 4.31 -3.00
C HIS A 143 8.34 3.68 -1.89
N ALA A 144 7.66 2.58 -2.21
CA ALA A 144 6.78 1.91 -1.26
C ALA A 144 7.41 0.61 -0.75
N THR A 145 7.23 0.30 0.53
CA THR A 145 7.46 -1.04 1.07
C THR A 145 6.11 -1.66 1.39
N ILE A 146 5.76 -2.74 0.69
CA ILE A 146 4.48 -3.47 0.83
C ILE A 146 4.83 -4.89 1.26
N ALA A 147 4.61 -5.22 2.53
CA ALA A 147 5.16 -6.45 3.08
C ALA A 147 4.31 -7.10 4.17
N GLY A 148 4.56 -8.39 4.40
CA GLY A 148 3.99 -9.15 5.52
C GLY A 148 2.48 -9.31 5.48
N HIS A 149 1.86 -9.19 4.30
CA HIS A 149 0.41 -9.36 4.18
C HIS A 149 0.03 -10.85 4.17
N SER A 150 -1.09 -11.19 4.81
CA SER A 150 -1.62 -12.57 4.84
C SER A 150 -2.18 -13.04 3.49
N SER A 151 -2.21 -12.16 2.49
CA SER A 151 -2.59 -12.43 1.09
C SER A 151 -1.71 -11.59 0.16
N ASP A 152 -2.21 -11.24 -1.04
CA ASP A 152 -1.40 -10.48 -2.00
C ASP A 152 -0.90 -9.15 -1.42
N GLY A 153 0.35 -8.78 -1.71
CA GLY A 153 0.82 -7.43 -1.41
C GLY A 153 0.06 -6.40 -2.24
N LEU A 154 0.02 -6.64 -3.55
CA LEU A 154 -0.73 -5.87 -4.54
C LEU A 154 -1.60 -6.81 -5.37
N TYR A 155 -2.92 -6.64 -5.29
CA TYR A 155 -3.86 -7.35 -6.15
C TYR A 155 -4.49 -6.38 -7.15
N VAL A 156 -4.37 -6.67 -8.45
CA VAL A 156 -4.99 -5.87 -9.52
C VAL A 156 -6.05 -6.71 -10.22
N ALA A 157 -7.31 -6.53 -9.83
CA ALA A 157 -8.44 -7.20 -10.47
C ALA A 157 -8.68 -6.66 -11.89
N ALA A 158 -8.61 -5.34 -12.05
CA ALA A 158 -8.75 -4.63 -13.32
C ALA A 158 -8.14 -3.22 -13.20
N GLY A 159 -7.57 -2.70 -14.29
CA GLY A 159 -6.90 -1.41 -14.32
C GLY A 159 -5.39 -1.53 -14.55
N ASN A 160 -4.70 -0.41 -14.29
CA ASN A 160 -3.28 -0.27 -14.61
C ASN A 160 -2.52 0.23 -13.38
N VAL A 161 -1.50 -0.50 -12.96
CA VAL A 161 -0.58 -0.07 -11.91
C VAL A 161 0.82 0.07 -12.47
N THR A 162 1.48 1.17 -12.17
CA THR A 162 2.93 1.32 -12.35
C THR A 162 3.60 1.25 -10.99
N LEU A 163 4.52 0.33 -10.82
CA LEU A 163 5.27 0.10 -9.59
C LEU A 163 6.76 0.39 -9.84
N ARG A 164 7.31 1.36 -9.12
CA ARG A 164 8.69 1.82 -9.30
C ARG A 164 9.42 2.03 -7.98
N ASN A 165 10.73 1.79 -7.92
CA ASN A 165 11.55 2.11 -6.74
C ASN A 165 10.98 1.52 -5.45
N SER A 166 10.31 0.37 -5.52
CA SER A 166 9.50 -0.16 -4.42
C SER A 166 9.96 -1.56 -4.04
N ILE A 167 9.57 -2.01 -2.85
CA ILE A 167 9.85 -3.34 -2.34
C ILE A 167 8.52 -4.03 -2.02
N LEU A 168 8.29 -5.19 -2.64
CA LEU A 168 7.25 -6.14 -2.26
C LEU A 168 7.93 -7.39 -1.72
N ALA A 169 7.70 -7.70 -0.45
CA ALA A 169 8.35 -8.84 0.20
C ALA A 169 7.46 -9.51 1.24
N ASN A 170 7.63 -10.81 1.45
CA ASN A 170 6.94 -11.57 2.50
C ASN A 170 5.40 -11.47 2.41
N ASN A 171 4.87 -11.38 1.20
CA ASN A 171 3.44 -11.49 0.92
C ASN A 171 3.17 -12.82 0.21
N TYR A 172 1.91 -13.23 0.13
CA TYR A 172 1.55 -14.48 -0.53
C TYR A 172 0.34 -14.32 -1.45
N PRO A 173 0.54 -14.04 -2.76
CA PRO A 173 1.79 -13.67 -3.46
C PRO A 173 2.20 -12.20 -3.23
N ASN A 174 3.30 -11.72 -3.83
CA ASN A 174 3.57 -10.27 -3.87
C ASN A 174 2.61 -9.52 -4.80
N ILE A 175 2.47 -10.00 -6.04
CA ILE A 175 1.56 -9.43 -7.05
C ILE A 175 0.58 -10.51 -7.51
N GLY A 176 -0.71 -10.19 -7.48
CA GLY A 176 -1.78 -11.07 -7.96
C GLY A 176 -2.87 -10.34 -8.75
N GLY A 177 -3.85 -11.12 -9.21
CA GLY A 177 -4.96 -10.65 -10.04
C GLY A 177 -4.73 -10.82 -11.54
N GLY A 178 -5.60 -10.20 -12.35
CA GLY A 178 -5.61 -10.32 -13.82
C GLY A 178 -5.43 -9.00 -14.58
N GLY A 179 -5.28 -7.88 -13.87
CA GLY A 179 -5.00 -6.58 -14.46
C GLY A 179 -3.53 -6.37 -14.81
N THR A 180 -3.20 -5.19 -15.31
CA THR A 180 -1.83 -4.87 -15.77
C THR A 180 -1.02 -4.21 -14.67
N VAL A 181 0.15 -4.81 -14.37
CA VAL A 181 1.16 -4.24 -13.49
C VAL A 181 2.45 -4.06 -14.28
N THR A 182 2.92 -2.82 -14.40
CA THR A 182 4.23 -2.51 -14.96
C THR A 182 5.21 -2.26 -13.82
N VAL A 183 6.18 -3.15 -13.64
CA VAL A 183 7.19 -3.07 -12.59
C VAL A 183 8.51 -2.57 -13.19
N SER A 184 9.23 -1.71 -12.45
CA SER A 184 10.57 -1.25 -12.83
C SER A 184 11.37 -0.82 -11.59
N HIS A 185 12.69 -1.01 -11.60
CA HIS A 185 13.60 -0.59 -10.52
C HIS A 185 13.06 -0.92 -9.12
N SER A 186 12.58 -2.15 -8.94
CA SER A 186 11.87 -2.59 -7.73
C SER A 186 12.34 -3.98 -7.34
N LEU A 187 12.21 -4.31 -6.06
CA LEU A 187 12.37 -5.68 -5.57
C LEU A 187 11.00 -6.33 -5.41
N VAL A 188 10.81 -7.50 -6.02
CA VAL A 188 9.66 -8.36 -5.79
C VAL A 188 10.16 -9.74 -5.36
N SER A 189 10.07 -10.03 -4.07
CA SER A 189 10.87 -11.09 -3.43
C SER A 189 10.63 -12.50 -4.00
N ASP A 190 9.38 -12.78 -4.41
CA ASP A 190 8.94 -14.05 -5.01
C ASP A 190 9.06 -14.08 -6.54
N GLY A 191 9.59 -13.02 -7.16
CA GLY A 191 9.78 -12.89 -8.61
C GLY A 191 8.49 -12.62 -9.40
N THR A 192 7.34 -12.44 -8.73
CA THR A 192 6.11 -12.03 -9.44
C THR A 192 6.28 -10.62 -10.02
N GLY A 193 5.84 -10.39 -11.26
CA GLY A 193 6.07 -9.10 -11.95
C GLY A 193 7.09 -9.14 -13.11
N GLY A 194 7.73 -10.29 -13.32
CA GLY A 194 8.56 -10.58 -14.48
C GLY A 194 10.06 -10.41 -14.24
N GLU A 195 10.85 -10.94 -15.17
CA GLU A 195 12.31 -10.88 -15.11
C GLU A 195 12.82 -9.75 -16.00
N SER A 196 13.52 -8.79 -15.40
CA SER A 196 14.22 -7.70 -16.07
C SER A 196 15.44 -7.34 -15.21
N PRO A 197 16.54 -6.83 -15.78
CA PRO A 197 17.70 -6.38 -14.99
C PRO A 197 17.34 -5.35 -13.90
N ASP A 198 16.27 -4.58 -14.12
CA ASP A 198 15.80 -3.56 -13.18
C ASP A 198 14.77 -4.10 -12.17
N ILE A 199 14.46 -5.41 -12.18
CA ILE A 199 13.53 -6.04 -11.24
C ILE A 199 14.31 -7.08 -10.45
N LEU A 200 14.53 -6.79 -9.17
CA LEU A 200 15.26 -7.67 -8.26
C LEU A 200 14.30 -8.70 -7.66
N SER A 201 14.80 -9.89 -7.40
CA SER A 201 14.11 -10.96 -6.65
C SER A 201 14.98 -11.42 -5.48
N GLY A 202 14.36 -12.01 -4.45
CA GLY A 202 15.06 -12.48 -3.25
C GLY A 202 14.81 -11.60 -2.04
N ASP A 203 15.69 -11.71 -1.04
CA ASP A 203 15.56 -11.03 0.25
C ASP A 203 15.98 -9.56 0.13
N PRO A 204 15.12 -8.58 0.50
CA PRO A 204 15.51 -7.17 0.59
C PRO A 204 16.53 -6.89 1.70
N LEU A 205 16.80 -7.82 2.60
CA LEU A 205 17.68 -7.68 3.77
C LEU A 205 17.26 -6.48 4.63
N PHE A 206 16.11 -6.65 5.28
CA PHE A 206 15.64 -5.68 6.25
C PHE A 206 16.36 -5.83 7.59
N ASP A 207 16.78 -4.71 8.17
CA ASP A 207 17.08 -4.58 9.60
C ASP A 207 15.71 -4.50 10.33
N GLU A 208 15.52 -5.33 11.36
CA GLU A 208 14.23 -5.87 11.81
C GLU A 208 13.10 -4.84 12.14
N GLU A 209 11.86 -5.35 12.25
CA GLU A 209 10.57 -4.72 12.64
C GLU A 209 10.05 -3.54 11.79
N TRP A 210 10.92 -2.73 11.20
CA TRP A 210 10.55 -1.49 10.53
C TRP A 210 11.16 -1.35 9.14
N PHE A 211 11.50 -2.43 8.44
CA PHE A 211 11.86 -2.35 7.02
C PHE A 211 13.02 -1.38 6.68
N TYR A 212 13.91 -1.11 7.64
CA TYR A 212 15.18 -0.45 7.32
C TYR A 212 16.01 -1.39 6.46
N LEU A 213 16.83 -0.86 5.56
CA LEU A 213 17.75 -1.66 4.77
C LEU A 213 19.05 -1.86 5.54
N THR A 214 19.56 -3.08 5.56
CA THR A 214 20.93 -3.34 6.03
C THR A 214 21.96 -2.76 5.03
N PRO A 215 23.22 -2.55 5.45
CA PRO A 215 24.28 -2.12 4.54
C PRO A 215 24.52 -3.06 3.34
N GLU A 216 24.17 -4.35 3.48
CA GLU A 216 24.30 -5.38 2.45
C GLU A 216 23.07 -5.48 1.55
N SER A 217 22.00 -4.71 1.81
CA SER A 217 20.75 -4.79 1.06
C SER A 217 20.96 -4.57 -0.45
N PRO A 218 20.39 -5.43 -1.31
CA PRO A 218 20.43 -5.21 -2.75
C PRO A 218 19.58 -4.01 -3.19
N CYS A 219 18.70 -3.51 -2.30
CA CYS A 219 17.82 -2.37 -2.57
C CYS A 219 18.53 -1.02 -2.37
N LEU A 220 19.68 -1.00 -1.71
CA LEU A 220 20.42 0.21 -1.38
C LEU A 220 21.03 0.83 -2.65
N ASN A 221 20.67 2.09 -2.96
CA ASN A 221 21.11 2.82 -4.16
C ASN A 221 20.85 2.11 -5.51
N SER A 222 19.85 1.23 -5.58
CA SER A 222 19.53 0.44 -6.78
C SER A 222 18.27 0.92 -7.53
N GLY A 223 17.63 1.99 -7.07
CA GLY A 223 16.44 2.55 -7.70
C GLY A 223 16.72 3.37 -8.96
N LEU A 224 15.66 3.93 -9.55
CA LEU A 224 15.73 4.85 -10.69
C LEU A 224 15.76 6.31 -10.22
N GLY A 225 16.79 7.03 -10.70
CA GLY A 225 16.95 8.47 -10.49
C GLY A 225 17.70 8.79 -9.21
N THR A 226 17.77 10.08 -8.86
CA THR A 226 18.48 10.54 -7.66
C THR A 226 17.54 10.80 -6.50
N VAL A 227 18.08 10.77 -5.28
CA VAL A 227 17.38 11.12 -4.03
C VAL A 227 16.72 12.51 -4.12
N ALA A 228 17.42 13.50 -4.68
CA ALA A 228 16.87 14.84 -4.89
C ALA A 228 15.70 14.86 -5.88
N ALA A 229 15.80 14.16 -7.01
CA ALA A 229 14.75 14.11 -8.02
C ALA A 229 13.49 13.38 -7.51
N ALA A 230 13.65 12.45 -6.57
CA ALA A 230 12.54 11.78 -5.88
C ALA A 230 11.89 12.64 -4.78
N GLY A 231 12.49 13.78 -4.41
CA GLY A 231 12.03 14.61 -3.30
C GLY A 231 12.21 13.93 -1.95
N LEU A 232 13.29 13.17 -1.78
CA LEU A 232 13.62 12.39 -0.58
C LEU A 232 14.90 12.88 0.11
N THR A 233 15.38 14.08 -0.22
CA THR A 233 16.54 14.69 0.45
C THR A 233 16.28 14.83 1.95
N GLY A 234 17.20 14.29 2.75
CA GLY A 234 17.09 14.29 4.22
C GLY A 234 16.38 13.06 4.79
N TYR A 235 15.75 12.23 3.97
CA TYR A 235 15.15 10.97 4.40
C TYR A 235 16.21 9.88 4.56
N THR A 236 15.91 8.84 5.32
CA THR A 236 16.81 7.70 5.56
C THR A 236 16.14 6.37 5.24
N VAL A 237 16.93 5.39 4.80
CA VAL A 237 16.51 3.98 4.71
C VAL A 237 17.20 3.10 5.75
N SER A 238 18.07 3.66 6.61
CA SER A 238 18.88 2.93 7.58
C SER A 238 18.57 3.27 9.03
N THR A 239 18.78 2.31 9.93
CA THR A 239 18.56 2.42 11.39
C THR A 239 19.49 3.43 12.07
N ASN A 240 20.65 3.72 11.50
CA ASN A 240 21.58 4.73 12.02
C ASN A 240 21.10 6.19 11.78
N GLY A 241 19.98 6.37 11.07
CA GLY A 241 19.40 7.68 10.79
C GLY A 241 20.18 8.53 9.78
N ALA A 242 21.20 7.98 9.12
CA ALA A 242 21.99 8.69 8.14
C ALA A 242 21.13 9.00 6.90
N ALA A 243 20.91 10.29 6.64
CA ALA A 243 20.16 10.70 5.47
C ALA A 243 20.84 10.25 4.17
N GLU A 244 20.04 9.83 3.21
CA GLU A 244 20.53 9.57 1.87
C GLU A 244 21.03 10.86 1.21
N LEU A 245 22.14 10.75 0.48
CA LEU A 245 22.80 11.89 -0.13
C LEU A 245 22.03 12.32 -1.39
N ALA A 246 21.68 13.61 -1.48
CA ALA A 246 20.83 14.16 -2.55
C ALA A 246 21.25 13.78 -4.00
N GLY A 247 22.56 13.61 -4.24
CA GLY A 247 23.13 13.30 -5.55
C GLY A 247 23.32 11.81 -5.85
N THR A 248 23.05 10.90 -4.91
CA THR A 248 23.18 9.46 -5.14
C THR A 248 21.91 8.89 -5.77
N THR A 249 22.05 7.73 -6.40
CA THR A 249 20.91 6.93 -6.83
C THR A 249 20.01 6.66 -5.64
N VAL A 250 18.71 6.81 -5.81
CA VAL A 250 17.74 6.57 -4.74
C VAL A 250 17.68 5.08 -4.39
N SER A 251 17.54 4.74 -3.10
CA SER A 251 17.25 3.37 -2.69
C SER A 251 15.83 2.95 -3.06
N MET A 252 15.57 1.65 -3.13
CA MET A 252 14.20 1.13 -3.28
C MET A 252 13.49 1.09 -1.93
N GLY A 253 12.16 1.18 -1.95
CA GLY A 253 11.32 1.01 -0.77
C GLY A 253 11.00 2.32 -0.04
N TYR A 254 10.46 2.18 1.16
CA TYR A 254 10.06 3.28 2.02
C TYR A 254 11.27 4.02 2.60
N HIS A 255 11.20 5.35 2.59
CA HIS A 255 12.19 6.23 3.18
C HIS A 255 11.57 6.92 4.39
N TYR A 256 12.26 6.86 5.51
CA TYR A 256 11.86 7.46 6.76
C TYR A 256 12.09 8.97 6.75
N PRO A 257 11.09 9.78 7.12
CA PRO A 257 11.26 11.21 7.28
C PRO A 257 12.39 11.56 8.25
N PRO A 258 13.08 12.71 8.04
CA PRO A 258 14.10 13.18 8.98
C PRO A 258 13.55 13.28 10.40
N GLY A 259 14.30 12.77 11.38
CA GLY A 259 13.93 12.84 12.80
C GLY A 259 12.80 11.89 13.21
N THR A 260 12.40 10.94 12.37
CA THR A 260 11.55 9.83 12.79
C THR A 260 12.19 9.16 14.02
N VAL A 261 11.41 8.97 15.09
CA VAL A 261 11.89 8.27 16.29
C VAL A 261 11.70 6.77 16.05
N LEU A 262 12.84 6.07 15.98
CA LEU A 262 12.88 4.64 15.69
C LEU A 262 12.79 3.90 17.03
N THR A 263 11.58 3.54 17.45
CA THR A 263 11.40 2.67 18.62
C THR A 263 10.61 1.42 18.25
N PRO A 264 11.06 0.23 18.68
CA PRO A 264 10.24 -0.99 18.72
C PRO A 264 8.86 -0.76 19.35
#